data_AF-A0A2E5B2Z1-F1
#
_entry.id   AF-A0A2E5B2Z1-F1
#
_cell.length_a   1.000
_cell.length_b   1.000
_cell.length_c   1.000
_cell.angle_alpha   90.00
_cell.angle_beta   90.00
_cell.angle_gamma   90.00
#
_symmetry.space_group_name_H-M   'P 1'
#
loop_
_entity.id
_entity.type
_entity.pdbx_description
1 polymer ?
#
loop_
_entity_poly.entity_id
_entity_poly.type
_entity_poly.pdbx_seq_one_letter_code
_entity_poly.pdbx_strand_id
1 'polypeptide(L)' 'MNILNRCRKPTPKFFQSIRNIGIGLATAGGTLLAAPIDLPDWIASAATYIVVAGTVATAVSQATVDADDVDTDNNPSQNG' A
#
# COMPACT_ATOMS: atom_id res chain seq x y z
N MET A 1 20.63 8.52 10.37
CA MET A 1 19.36 7.77 10.27
C MET A 1 19.55 6.58 9.33
N ASN A 2 19.56 5.35 9.85
CA ASN A 2 19.91 4.16 9.08
C ASN A 2 18.70 3.66 8.24
N ILE A 3 18.83 3.64 6.91
CA ILE A 3 17.85 3.07 5.97
C ILE A 3 17.47 1.62 6.32
N LEU A 4 18.39 0.87 6.94
CA LEU A 4 18.18 -0.50 7.36
C LEU A 4 17.16 -0.63 8.50
N ASN A 5 17.04 0.40 9.35
CA ASN A 5 16.02 0.46 10.40
C ASN A 5 14.63 0.76 9.85
N ARG A 6 14.53 1.48 8.71
CA ARG A 6 13.26 1.72 8.01
C ARG A 6 12.75 0.46 7.32
N CYS A 7 13.63 -0.34 6.71
CA CYS A 7 13.25 -1.65 6.15
C CYS A 7 12.83 -2.68 7.22
N ARG A 8 13.29 -2.51 8.47
CA ARG A 8 12.86 -3.33 9.63
C ARG A 8 11.58 -2.85 10.30
N LYS A 9 11.03 -1.68 9.93
CA LYS A 9 9.71 -1.30 10.43
C LYS A 9 8.66 -2.22 9.81
N PRO A 10 7.83 -2.89 10.62
CA PRO A 10 6.83 -3.82 10.11
C PRO A 10 5.92 -3.09 9.13
N THR A 11 5.80 -3.63 7.92
CA THR A 11 4.92 -3.05 6.90
C THR A 11 3.50 -3.11 7.44
N PRO A 12 2.76 -1.99 7.45
CA PRO A 12 1.40 -1.97 7.97
C PRO A 12 0.55 -3.03 7.27
N LYS A 13 -0.27 -3.76 8.05
CA LYS A 13 -0.91 -5.01 7.62
C LYS A 13 -1.75 -4.87 6.34
N PHE A 14 -2.30 -3.69 6.08
CA PHE A 14 -2.99 -3.36 4.84
C PHE A 14 -2.14 -3.59 3.59
N PHE A 15 -0.91 -3.08 3.56
CA PHE A 15 0.00 -3.24 2.42
C PHE A 15 0.50 -4.68 2.27
N GLN A 16 0.65 -5.39 3.39
CA GLN A 16 1.04 -6.79 3.38
C GLN A 16 -0.05 -7.67 2.74
N SER A 17 -1.33 -7.41 3.06
CA SER A 17 -2.46 -8.09 2.42
C SER A 17 -2.58 -7.76 0.93
N ILE A 18 -2.47 -6.49 0.53
CA ILE A 18 -2.49 -6.10 -0.89
C ILE A 18 -1.36 -6.78 -1.66
N ARG A 19 -0.14 -6.80 -1.11
CA ARG A 19 1.01 -7.45 -1.75
C ARG A 19 0.76 -8.94 -2.00
N ASN A 20 0.24 -9.67 -1.02
CA ASN A 20 -0.04 -11.10 -1.19
C ASN A 20 -1.14 -11.36 -2.22
N ILE A 21 -2.21 -10.53 -2.23
CA ILE A 21 -3.27 -10.60 -3.24
C ILE A 21 -2.70 -10.29 -4.63
N GLY A 22 -1.88 -9.24 -4.75
CA GLY A 22 -1.25 -8.84 -6.00
C GLY A 22 -0.30 -9.90 -6.55
N ILE A 23 0.48 -10.56 -5.70
CA ILE A 23 1.32 -11.71 -6.10
C ILE A 23 0.44 -12.86 -6.59
N GLY A 24 -0.62 -13.21 -5.85
CA GLY A 24 -1.56 -14.25 -6.26
C GLY A 24 -2.24 -13.95 -7.61
N LEU A 25 -2.69 -12.71 -7.81
CA LEU A 25 -3.29 -12.25 -9.07
C LEU A 25 -2.27 -12.23 -10.21
N ALA A 26 -1.04 -11.77 -9.97
CA ALA A 26 0.00 -11.72 -11.00
C ALA A 26 0.40 -13.14 -11.44
N THR A 27 0.53 -14.07 -10.50
CA THR A 27 0.78 -15.48 -10.82
C THR A 27 -0.41 -16.09 -11.57
N ALA A 28 -1.64 -15.90 -11.09
CA ALA A 28 -2.82 -16.43 -11.75
C ALA A 28 -3.01 -15.83 -13.15
N GLY A 29 -2.91 -14.51 -13.28
CA GLY A 29 -3.02 -13.77 -14.54
C GLY A 29 -1.90 -14.09 -15.52
N GLY A 30 -0.64 -14.17 -15.07
CA GLY A 30 0.48 -14.57 -15.91
C GLY A 30 0.36 -16.01 -16.43
N THR A 31 -0.13 -16.93 -15.59
CA THR A 31 -0.43 -18.30 -16.01
C THR A 31 -1.62 -18.34 -16.97
N LEU A 32 -2.63 -17.52 -16.73
CA LEU A 32 -3.81 -17.38 -17.59
C LEU A 32 -3.47 -16.81 -18.96
N LEU A 33 -2.57 -15.81 -19.05
CA LEU A 33 -2.11 -15.26 -20.33
C LEU A 33 -1.29 -16.27 -21.14
N ALA A 34 -0.58 -17.16 -20.47
CA ALA A 34 0.17 -18.24 -21.11
C ALA A 34 -0.75 -19.40 -21.58
N ALA A 35 -1.96 -19.48 -21.05
CA ALA A 35 -2.96 -20.45 -21.46
C ALA A 35 -3.97 -19.81 -22.45
N PRO A 36 -4.40 -20.49 -23.52
CA PRO A 36 -5.41 -19.97 -24.44
C PRO A 36 -6.80 -20.12 -23.78
N ILE A 37 -7.11 -19.26 -22.82
CA ILE A 37 -8.39 -19.25 -22.10
C ILE A 37 -9.03 -17.87 -22.18
N ASP A 38 -10.23 -17.83 -22.76
CA ASP A 38 -11.09 -16.66 -22.83
C ASP A 38 -11.59 -16.29 -21.43
N LEU A 39 -10.90 -15.36 -20.78
CA LEU A 39 -11.41 -14.77 -19.55
C LEU A 39 -12.65 -13.93 -19.84
N PRO A 40 -13.67 -13.97 -18.97
CA PRO A 40 -14.81 -13.07 -19.06
C PRO A 40 -14.35 -11.60 -18.93
N ASP A 41 -14.59 -10.81 -19.97
CA ASP A 41 -14.15 -9.42 -20.12
C ASP A 41 -14.59 -8.50 -18.96
N TRP A 42 -15.70 -8.83 -18.30
CA TRP A 42 -16.21 -8.09 -17.15
C TRP A 42 -15.30 -8.19 -15.91
N ILE A 43 -14.54 -9.29 -15.76
CA ILE A 43 -13.59 -9.44 -14.64
C ILE A 43 -12.39 -8.52 -14.86
N ALA A 44 -11.88 -8.45 -16.10
CA ALA A 44 -10.79 -7.54 -16.46
C ALA A 44 -11.19 -6.08 -16.20
N SER A 45 -12.39 -5.70 -16.63
CA SER A 45 -12.95 -4.37 -16.38
C SER A 45 -13.09 -4.05 -14.88
N ALA A 46 -13.65 -4.98 -14.10
CA ALA A 46 -13.79 -4.80 -12.64
C ALA A 46 -12.43 -4.68 -11.93
N ALA A 47 -11.43 -5.46 -12.35
CA ALA A 47 -10.09 -5.41 -11.81
C ALA A 47 -9.44 -4.03 -12.01
N THR A 48 -9.62 -3.42 -13.19
CA THR A 48 -9.10 -2.07 -13.47
C THR A 48 -9.69 -1.04 -12.50
N TYR A 49 -11.00 -1.09 -12.23
CA TYR A 49 -11.63 -0.18 -11.26
C TYR A 49 -11.10 -0.38 -9.84
N ILE A 50 -10.91 -1.64 -9.40
CA ILE A 50 -10.35 -1.94 -8.09
C ILE A 50 -8.92 -1.42 -7.96
N VAL A 51 -8.10 -1.56 -9.01
CA VAL A 51 -6.73 -1.04 -9.03
C VAL A 51 -6.73 0.48 -8.92
N VAL A 52 -7.55 1.18 -9.70
CA VAL A 52 -7.66 2.65 -9.64
C VAL A 52 -8.16 3.12 -8.28
N ALA A 53 -9.19 2.49 -7.73
CA ALA A 53 -9.71 2.83 -6.41
C ALA A 53 -8.66 2.58 -5.31
N GLY A 54 -7.93 1.46 -5.40
CA GLY A 54 -6.88 1.10 -4.46
C GLY A 54 -5.69 2.06 -4.52
N THR A 55 -5.27 2.51 -5.70
CA THR A 55 -4.16 3.48 -5.84
C THR A 55 -4.54 4.85 -5.30
N VAL A 56 -5.76 5.34 -5.58
CA VAL A 56 -6.27 6.59 -5.00
C VAL A 56 -6.38 6.48 -3.48
N ALA A 57 -6.97 5.41 -2.95
CA ALA A 57 -7.09 5.19 -1.51
C ALA A 57 -5.70 5.10 -0.84
N THR A 58 -4.73 4.45 -1.49
CA THR A 58 -3.35 4.35 -1.00
C THR A 58 -2.64 5.71 -1.00
N ALA A 59 -2.78 6.48 -2.09
CA ALA A 59 -2.20 7.82 -2.19
C ALA A 59 -2.79 8.76 -1.15
N VAL A 60 -4.12 8.71 -0.95
CA VAL A 60 -4.81 9.50 0.09
C VAL A 60 -4.40 9.05 1.50
N SER A 61 -4.24 7.75 1.73
CA SER A 61 -3.78 7.21 3.02
C SER A 61 -2.33 7.62 3.35
N GLN A 62 -1.48 7.82 2.34
CA GLN A 62 -0.13 8.34 2.55
C GLN A 62 -0.06 9.88 2.54
N ALA A 63 -1.01 10.56 1.89
CA ALA A 63 -1.13 12.02 1.90
C ALA A 63 -1.75 12.54 3.20
N THR A 64 -2.51 11.68 3.92
CA THR A 64 -2.85 11.94 5.32
C THR A 64 -1.57 11.86 6.13
N VAL A 65 -1.06 13.03 6.53
CA VAL A 65 -0.03 13.15 7.57
C VAL A 65 -0.59 12.47 8.82
N ASP A 66 0.16 11.50 9.33
CA ASP A 66 -0.05 10.96 10.67
C ASP A 66 0.08 12.14 11.64
N ALA A 67 -1.06 12.68 12.07
CA ALA A 67 -1.13 13.84 12.96
C ALA A 67 -0.92 13.42 14.43
N ASP A 68 -0.23 12.30 14.68
CA ASP A 68 0.09 11.79 16.02
C ASP A 68 1.57 11.99 16.39
N ASP A 69 2.35 12.74 15.61
CA ASP A 69 3.54 13.46 16.11
C ASP A 69 3.11 14.89 16.58
N VAL A 70 2.10 14.96 17.44
CA VAL A 70 2.00 16.11 18.37
C VAL A 70 3.07 15.89 19.41
N ASP A 71 4.25 16.43 19.10
CA ASP A 71 5.37 16.57 20.02
C ASP A 71 4.87 17.29 21.29
N THR A 72 4.49 16.50 22.29
CA THR A 72 4.23 17.01 23.64
C THR A 72 5.58 17.07 24.33
N ASP A 73 6.39 18.05 23.96
CA ASP A 73 7.45 18.54 24.84
C ASP A 73 7.37 20.06 24.95
N ASN A 74 6.40 20.50 25.76
CA ASN A 74 6.40 21.84 26.33
C ASN A 74 7.44 21.88 27.44
N ASN A 75 8.61 22.47 27.20
CA ASN A 75 9.46 22.93 28.30
C ASN A 75 9.84 24.41 28.12
N PRO A 76 9.21 25.34 28.87
CA PRO A 76 9.65 26.71 28.93
C PRO A 76 10.82 26.83 29.91
N SER A 77 11.82 27.64 29.54
CA SER A 77 12.98 28.09 30.34
C SER A 77 14.27 27.31 30.06
N GLN A 78 15.26 27.98 29.49
CA GLN A 78 16.29 28.67 30.29
C GLN A 78 17.15 29.52 29.34
N ASN A 79 16.99 30.84 29.48
CA ASN A 79 17.93 31.88 29.08
C ASN A 79 18.97 32.01 30.19
N GLY A 80 20.26 32.08 29.85
CA GLY A 80 21.36 32.31 30.80
C GLY A 80 22.73 32.03 30.19
#